data_AF-B7PSN7-F1
#
_entry.id   AF-B7PSN7-F1
#
_cell.length_a   1.000
_cell.length_b   1.000
_cell.length_c   1.000
_cell.angle_alpha   90.00
_cell.angle_beta   90.00
_cell.angle_gamma   90.00
#
_symmetry.space_group_name_H-M   'P 1'
#
loop_
_entity.id
_entity.type
_entity.pdbx_description
1 polymer ?
#
loop_
_entity_poly.entity_id
_entity_poly.type
_entity_poly.pdbx_seq_one_letter_code
_entity_poly.pdbx_strand_id
1 'polypeptide(L)'
;MFTPVFGKHLLPELHQDDQCVLCKSARATLSHIMWDCTKRPEEANREERLPPELQEAIRSENYDTQVQAVQQAAALLERQRPSRPS
;
A
#
# COMPACT_ATOMS: atom_id res chain seq x y z
N MET A 1 -0.87 4.07 9.55
CA MET A 1 -1.57 4.64 8.38
C MET A 1 -2.45 3.57 7.75
N PHE A 2 -3.63 3.94 7.25
CA PHE A 2 -4.57 3.00 6.60
C PHE A 2 -4.47 3.12 5.07
N THR A 3 -4.85 2.06 4.35
CA THR A 3 -5.04 2.18 2.90
C THR A 3 -6.26 3.08 2.62
N PRO A 4 -6.34 3.79 1.48
CA PRO A 4 -7.52 4.58 1.13
C PRO A 4 -8.84 3.78 1.14
N VAL A 5 -8.81 2.50 0.77
CA VAL A 5 -9.97 1.59 0.90
C VAL A 5 -10.48 1.52 2.34
N PHE A 6 -9.59 1.32 3.34
CA PHE A 6 -9.99 1.35 4.75
C PHE A 6 -10.29 2.78 5.24
N GLY A 7 -9.52 3.76 4.77
CA GLY A 7 -9.63 5.17 5.11
C GLY A 7 -11.02 5.74 4.78
N LYS A 8 -11.60 5.38 3.64
CA LYS A 8 -12.95 5.79 3.23
C LYS A 8 -14.03 5.35 4.22
N HIS A 9 -13.86 4.19 4.87
CA HIS A 9 -14.81 3.69 5.85
C HIS A 9 -14.62 4.28 7.24
N LEU A 10 -13.37 4.55 7.66
CA LEU A 10 -13.06 5.04 8.99
C LEU A 10 -13.08 6.57 9.10
N LEU A 11 -12.67 7.25 8.04
CA LEU A 11 -12.46 8.70 7.95
C LEU A 11 -12.88 9.22 6.56
N PRO A 12 -14.18 9.11 6.20
CA PRO A 12 -14.69 9.47 4.87
C PRO A 12 -14.41 10.93 4.50
N GLU A 13 -14.37 11.83 5.48
CA GLU A 13 -14.05 13.26 5.29
C GLU A 13 -12.62 13.50 4.75
N LEU A 14 -11.70 12.56 5.01
CA LEU A 14 -10.32 12.63 4.54
C LEU A 14 -10.05 11.72 3.33
N HIS A 15 -10.88 10.72 3.09
CA HIS A 15 -10.74 9.75 2.01
C HIS A 15 -12.07 9.64 1.25
N GLN A 16 -12.29 10.58 0.33
CA GLN A 16 -13.54 10.67 -0.43
C GLN A 16 -13.73 9.47 -1.39
N ASP A 17 -12.63 8.93 -1.89
CA ASP A 17 -12.61 7.72 -2.72
C ASP A 17 -11.66 6.66 -2.15
N ASP A 18 -11.68 5.49 -2.78
CA ASP A 18 -10.81 4.36 -2.47
C ASP A 18 -9.72 4.15 -3.55
N GLN A 19 -9.43 5.17 -4.35
CA GLN A 19 -8.44 5.10 -5.42
C GLN A 19 -7.02 5.29 -4.88
N CYS A 20 -6.07 4.66 -5.56
CA CYS A 20 -4.64 4.84 -5.29
C CYS A 20 -4.25 6.29 -5.58
N VAL A 21 -3.65 6.96 -4.59
CA VAL A 21 -3.24 8.37 -4.69
C VAL A 21 -2.20 8.58 -5.78
N LEU A 22 -1.42 7.53 -6.10
CA LEU A 22 -0.32 7.60 -7.05
C LEU A 22 -0.77 7.42 -8.50
N CYS A 23 -1.56 6.39 -8.81
CA CYS A 23 -1.96 6.10 -10.19
C CYS A 23 -3.35 6.64 -10.56
N LYS A 24 -4.20 6.94 -9.58
CA LYS A 24 -5.57 7.46 -9.76
C LYS A 24 -6.48 6.60 -10.67
N SER A 25 -6.11 5.35 -10.93
CA SER A 25 -6.80 4.47 -11.88
C SER A 25 -7.27 3.14 -11.28
N ALA A 26 -6.67 2.73 -10.16
CA ALA A 26 -6.98 1.48 -9.47
C ALA A 26 -7.36 1.70 -8.01
N ARG A 27 -8.06 0.72 -7.43
CA ARG A 27 -8.39 0.72 -6.00
C ARG A 27 -7.13 0.53 -5.18
N ALA A 28 -6.98 1.32 -4.12
CA ALA A 28 -5.82 1.30 -3.23
C ALA A 28 -5.91 0.16 -2.20
N THR A 29 -5.97 -1.08 -2.67
CA THR A 29 -5.91 -2.25 -1.81
C THR A 29 -4.51 -2.39 -1.19
N LEU A 30 -4.40 -3.21 -0.14
CA LEU A 30 -3.08 -3.51 0.44
C LEU A 30 -2.16 -4.16 -0.59
N SER A 31 -2.64 -5.11 -1.39
CA SER A 31 -1.84 -5.75 -2.44
C SER A 31 -1.32 -4.72 -3.45
N HIS A 32 -2.21 -3.88 -3.99
CA HIS A 32 -1.85 -2.84 -4.95
C HIS A 32 -0.76 -1.90 -4.42
N ILE A 33 -0.89 -1.48 -3.16
CA ILE A 33 0.09 -0.60 -2.51
C ILE A 33 1.43 -1.31 -2.32
N MET A 34 1.42 -2.57 -1.87
CA MET A 34 2.66 -3.33 -1.60
C MET A 34 3.44 -3.69 -2.86
N TRP A 35 2.76 -3.89 -4.00
CA TRP A 35 3.41 -4.04 -5.30
C TRP A 35 4.05 -2.74 -5.81
N ASP A 36 3.69 -1.58 -5.26
CA ASP A 36 4.11 -0.26 -5.71
C ASP A 36 3.85 -0.05 -7.21
N CYS A 37 2.64 0.42 -7.54
CA CYS A 37 2.23 0.67 -8.92
C CYS A 37 3.14 1.62 -9.72
N THR A 38 4.00 2.40 -9.06
CA THR A 38 4.98 3.27 -9.75
C THR A 38 6.20 2.51 -10.27
N LYS A 39 6.41 1.28 -9.78
CA LYS A 39 7.52 0.41 -10.15
C LYS A 39 7.05 -0.86 -10.86
N ARG A 40 5.96 -1.46 -10.38
CA ARG A 40 5.41 -2.75 -10.85
C ARG A 40 3.93 -2.61 -11.19
N PRO A 41 3.56 -1.80 -12.21
CA PRO A 41 2.18 -1.46 -12.50
C PRO A 41 1.33 -2.66 -12.92
N GLU A 42 1.89 -3.62 -13.65
CA GLU A 42 1.16 -4.80 -14.10
C GLU A 42 0.78 -5.68 -12.91
N GLU A 43 1.74 -6.01 -12.06
CA GLU A 43 1.48 -6.84 -10.88
C GLU A 43 0.57 -6.12 -9.89
N ALA A 44 0.76 -4.81 -9.65
CA ALA A 44 -0.10 -4.04 -8.78
C ALA A 44 -1.58 -4.04 -9.21
N ASN A 45 -1.86 -4.21 -10.51
CA ASN A 45 -3.23 -4.23 -11.03
C ASN A 45 -3.82 -5.64 -11.16
N ARG A 46 -2.99 -6.68 -11.21
CA ARG A 46 -3.44 -8.06 -11.47
C ARG A 46 -3.33 -8.97 -10.25
N GLU A 47 -2.37 -8.72 -9.37
CA GLU A 47 -2.06 -9.60 -8.25
C GLU A 47 -2.84 -9.20 -6.99
N GLU A 48 -3.58 -10.17 -6.44
CA GLU A 48 -4.28 -10.02 -5.16
C GLU A 48 -3.38 -10.41 -3.98
N ARG A 49 -2.28 -11.11 -4.24
CA ARG A 49 -1.30 -11.53 -3.22
C ARG A 49 -0.27 -10.45 -2.98
N LEU A 50 0.43 -10.53 -1.85
CA LEU A 50 1.58 -9.67 -1.57
C LEU A 50 2.77 -10.04 -2.48
N PRO A 51 3.70 -9.10 -2.75
CA PRO A 51 4.94 -9.41 -3.45
C PRO A 51 5.68 -10.59 -2.78
N PRO A 52 6.24 -11.54 -3.56
CA PRO A 52 6.96 -12.69 -3.00
C PRO A 52 8.04 -12.29 -1.99
N GLU A 53 8.80 -11.24 -2.30
CA GLU A 53 9.85 -10.72 -1.42
C GLU A 53 9.32 -10.29 -0.04
N LEU A 54 8.11 -9.74 0.00
CA LEU A 54 7.46 -9.33 1.24
C LEU A 54 6.91 -10.55 2.00
N GLN A 55 6.37 -11.54 1.29
CA GLN A 55 5.91 -12.79 1.91
C GLN A 55 7.06 -13.57 2.56
N GLU A 56 8.21 -13.62 1.90
CA GLU A 56 9.42 -14.24 2.41
C GLU A 56 9.95 -13.48 3.63
N ALA A 57 10.01 -12.15 3.56
CA ALA A 57 10.48 -11.33 4.68
C ALA A 57 9.62 -11.49 5.94
N ILE A 58 8.29 -11.60 5.79
CA ILE A 58 7.37 -11.84 6.90
C ILE A 58 7.64 -13.21 7.58
N ARG A 59 8.03 -14.22 6.79
CA ARG A 59 8.33 -15.57 7.29
C ARG A 59 9.78 -15.75 7.75
N SER A 60 10.63 -14.74 7.54
CA SER A 60 12.04 -14.81 7.90
C SER A 60 12.19 -14.84 9.43
N GLU A 61 13.13 -15.63 9.93
CA GLU A 61 13.56 -15.57 11.34
C GLU A 61 14.59 -14.46 11.58
N ASN A 62 15.07 -13.80 10.51
CA ASN A 62 15.99 -12.68 10.62
C ASN A 62 15.22 -11.40 10.94
N TYR A 63 15.49 -10.84 12.12
CA TYR A 63 14.85 -9.62 12.59
C TYR A 63 15.09 -8.41 11.68
N ASP A 64 16.31 -8.22 11.16
CA ASP A 64 16.62 -7.08 10.29
C ASP A 64 15.84 -7.14 8.97
N THR A 65 15.69 -8.36 8.42
CA THR A 65 14.84 -8.59 7.24
C THR A 65 13.39 -8.22 7.50
N GLN A 66 12.84 -8.62 8.66
CA GLN A 66 11.48 -8.25 9.05
C GLN A 66 11.33 -6.74 9.23
N VAL A 67 12.29 -6.08 9.88
CA VAL A 67 12.29 -4.64 10.10
C VAL A 67 12.31 -3.89 8.76
N GLN A 68 13.16 -4.28 7.83
CA GLN A 68 13.23 -3.67 6.50
C GLN A 68 11.89 -3.80 5.76
N ALA A 69 11.26 -4.98 5.81
CA ALA A 69 9.95 -5.20 5.21
C ALA A 69 8.86 -4.30 5.81
N VAL A 70 8.81 -4.17 7.15
CA VAL A 70 7.86 -3.29 7.83
C VAL A 70 8.11 -1.82 7.46
N GLN A 71 9.37 -1.38 7.41
CA GLN A 71 9.73 -0.02 7.04
C GLN A 71 9.34 0.29 5.59
N GLN A 72 9.57 -0.64 4.67
CA GLN A 72 9.16 -0.50 3.28
C GLN A 72 7.64 -0.42 3.15
N ALA A 73 6.91 -1.31 3.83
CA ALA A 73 5.44 -1.30 3.83
C ALA A 73 4.89 0.02 4.41
N ALA A 74 5.47 0.51 5.50
CA ALA A 74 5.09 1.80 6.10
C ALA A 74 5.34 2.95 5.12
N ALA A 75 6.50 3.02 4.48
CA ALA A 75 6.82 4.05 3.50
C ALA A 75 5.86 4.04 2.29
N LEU A 76 5.46 2.85 1.82
CA LEU A 76 4.47 2.73 0.75
C LEU A 76 3.08 3.21 1.18
N LEU A 77 2.68 2.91 2.41
CA LEU A 77 1.44 3.42 2.97
C LEU A 77 1.48 4.95 3.13
N GLU A 78 2.57 5.52 3.65
CA GLU A 78 2.76 6.98 3.81
C GLU A 78 2.53 7.77 2.51
N ARG A 79 2.87 7.19 1.36
CA ARG A 79 2.62 7.78 0.04
C ARG A 79 1.13 7.85 -0.34
N GLN A 80 0.27 7.11 0.35
CA GLN A 80 -1.18 7.12 0.16
C GLN A 80 -1.90 8.08 1.11
N ARG A 81 -1.16 8.86 1.91
CA ARG A 81 -1.77 9.84 2.81
C ARG A 81 -2.59 10.85 2.00
N PRO A 82 -3.85 11.12 2.40
CA PRO A 82 -4.64 12.14 1.74
C PRO A 82 -3.95 13.50 1.91
N SER A 83 -3.86 14.23 0.80
CA SER A 83 -3.43 15.63 0.84
C SER A 83 -4.53 16.43 1.53
N ARG A 84 -4.17 17.26 2.53
CA ARG A 84 -5.15 18.16 3.16
C ARG A 84 -5.75 19.05 2.07
N PRO A 85 -7.08 19.13 1.92
CA PRO A 85 -7.67 20.06 0.96
C PRO A 85 -7.22 21.48 1.32
N SER A 86 -6.79 22.21 0.29
CA SER A 86 -6.38 23.63 0.37
C SER A 86 -7.59 24.53 0.54
#